data_AF-T0C4Z1-F1
#
_entry.id   AF-T0C4Z1-F1
#
_cell.length_a   1.000
_cell.length_b   1.000
_cell.length_c   1.000
_cell.angle_alpha   90.00
_cell.angle_beta   90.00
_cell.angle_gamma   90.00
#
_symmetry.space_group_name_H-M   'P 1'
#
loop_
_entity.id
_entity.type
_entity.pdbx_description
1 polymer ?
#
loop_
_entity_poly.entity_id
_entity_poly.type
_entity_poly.pdbx_seq_one_letter_code
_entity_poly.pdbx_strand_id
1 'polypeptide(L)'
;MNTTLIAPDLKINNPCRIELRFSKHNEVREFFVESDDCSLKELIVKTLERAKNSKSQLLIEIEDTLRQNAQKSLELFSLYKEVLSYFSPNQLMAIDTENTLCRCFGVSRSEVAALIERGASDALTVTNLSKAAGGCGSCLSDIIPMFKTSREEKVIPAVSFNAFKKDMVAGKRPYQFLLEDIYPLAEKLGGISIEGLIGHHLYIIGDEEAMSSKEFVSQITAQDSELSIFFI
;
A
#
# COMPACT_ATOMS: atom_id res chain seq x y z
N MET A 1 4.19 -5.86 14.63
CA MET A 1 2.84 -5.61 14.11
C MET A 1 3.01 -5.47 12.65
N ASN A 2 2.00 -5.97 11.96
CA ASN A 2 1.79 -5.69 10.57
C ASN A 2 2.00 -4.20 10.29
N THR A 3 3.13 -3.87 9.67
CA THR A 3 3.25 -2.79 8.71
C THR A 3 2.29 -3.12 7.58
N THR A 4 1.01 -2.94 7.88
CA THR A 4 -0.07 -3.13 6.94
C THR A 4 0.05 -1.92 6.05
N LEU A 5 0.77 -2.06 4.93
CA LEU A 5 0.51 -1.29 3.74
C LEU A 5 -1.02 -1.32 3.55
N ILE A 6 -1.68 -0.25 3.99
CA ILE A 6 -3.10 -0.05 3.72
C ILE A 6 -3.15 0.07 2.22
N ALA A 7 -3.71 -0.94 1.56
CA ALA A 7 -3.98 -0.82 0.14
C ALA A 7 -4.87 0.44 -0.02
N PRO A 8 -4.52 1.36 -0.94
CA PRO A 8 -5.15 2.68 -0.99
C PRO A 8 -6.67 2.52 -1.11
N ASP A 9 -7.44 3.29 -0.35
CA ASP A 9 -8.90 3.23 -0.40
C ASP A 9 -9.38 3.40 -1.85
N LEU A 10 -10.25 2.49 -2.32
CA LEU A 10 -10.92 2.69 -3.61
C LEU A 10 -12.04 3.70 -3.41
N LYS A 11 -11.93 4.85 -4.07
CA LYS A 11 -12.93 5.91 -4.05
C LYS A 11 -13.57 6.08 -5.41
N ILE A 12 -14.88 5.86 -5.47
CA ILE A 12 -15.70 5.99 -6.68
C ILE A 12 -16.68 7.12 -6.41
N ASN A 13 -16.83 8.05 -7.35
CA ASN A 13 -17.74 9.20 -7.21
C ASN A 13 -18.93 9.17 -8.19
N ASN A 14 -19.01 8.16 -9.05
CA ASN A 14 -20.04 8.04 -10.07
C ASN A 14 -20.43 6.57 -10.25
N PRO A 15 -21.71 6.20 -10.11
CA PRO A 15 -22.93 7.02 -9.91
C PRO A 15 -23.21 7.44 -8.47
N CYS A 16 -22.45 6.92 -7.51
CA CYS A 16 -22.58 7.23 -6.10
C CYS A 16 -21.19 7.26 -5.47
N ARG A 17 -21.09 7.90 -4.30
CA ARG A 17 -19.84 7.97 -3.56
C ARG A 17 -19.64 6.67 -2.79
N ILE A 18 -18.65 5.90 -3.19
CA ILE A 18 -18.28 4.63 -2.57
C ILE A 18 -16.83 4.72 -2.12
N GLU A 19 -16.58 4.41 -0.86
CA GLU A 19 -15.23 4.26 -0.32
C GLU A 19 -15.07 2.83 0.19
N LEU A 20 -14.13 2.07 -0.37
CA LEU A 20 -13.80 0.71 0.09
C LEU A 20 -12.43 0.70 0.74
N ARG A 21 -12.35 0.19 1.97
CA ARG A 21 -11.11 -0.02 2.70
C ARG A 21 -10.71 -1.48 2.63
N PHE A 22 -9.47 -1.73 2.23
CA PHE A 22 -8.95 -3.08 2.08
C PHE A 22 -7.91 -3.43 3.13
N SER A 23 -7.90 -4.69 3.60
CA SER A 23 -6.80 -5.24 4.38
C SER A 23 -5.57 -5.51 3.50
N LYS A 24 -4.41 -5.80 4.12
CA LYS A 24 -3.21 -6.31 3.40
C LYS A 24 -3.45 -7.57 2.56
N HIS A 25 -4.54 -8.28 2.82
CA HIS A 25 -4.92 -9.49 2.10
C HIS A 25 -5.97 -9.22 1.00
N ASN A 26 -6.20 -7.95 0.64
CA ASN A 26 -7.19 -7.51 -0.36
C ASN A 26 -8.63 -7.88 0.01
N GLU A 27 -8.95 -7.81 1.30
CA GLU A 27 -10.27 -8.09 1.84
C GLU A 27 -10.97 -6.78 2.14
N VAL A 28 -12.25 -6.62 1.76
CA VAL A 28 -13.05 -5.44 2.16
C VAL A 28 -13.24 -5.50 3.68
N ARG A 29 -12.74 -4.50 4.40
CA ARG A 29 -12.84 -4.39 5.87
C ARG A 29 -13.94 -3.44 6.29
N GLU A 30 -14.00 -2.30 5.61
CA GLU A 30 -14.99 -1.26 5.82
C GLU A 30 -15.39 -0.71 4.46
N PHE A 31 -16.65 -0.28 4.36
CA PHE A 31 -17.11 0.43 3.19
C PHE A 31 -18.08 1.55 3.59
N PHE A 32 -18.10 2.60 2.78
CA PHE A 32 -19.06 3.69 2.87
C PHE A 32 -19.74 3.85 1.53
N VAL A 33 -21.07 4.02 1.53
CA VAL A 33 -21.87 4.24 0.31
C VAL A 33 -22.84 5.39 0.55
N GLU A 34 -22.74 6.42 -0.28
CA GLU A 34 -23.59 7.60 -0.29
C GLU A 34 -24.14 7.84 -1.70
N SER A 35 -25.46 7.89 -1.82
CA SER A 35 -26.20 7.99 -3.08
C SER A 35 -27.55 8.65 -2.82
N ASP A 36 -27.96 9.54 -3.72
CA ASP A 36 -29.32 10.12 -3.73
C ASP A 36 -30.38 9.09 -4.21
N ASP A 37 -29.95 8.04 -4.89
CA ASP A 37 -30.79 6.90 -5.25
C ASP A 37 -30.74 5.83 -4.15
N CYS A 38 -31.80 5.79 -3.33
CA CYS A 38 -31.96 4.81 -2.25
C CYS A 38 -31.94 3.36 -2.74
N SER A 39 -32.54 3.08 -3.91
CA SER A 39 -32.62 1.72 -4.45
C SER A 39 -31.24 1.20 -4.86
N LEU A 40 -30.43 2.07 -5.47
CA LEU A 40 -29.04 1.77 -5.83
C LEU A 40 -28.16 1.61 -4.60
N LYS A 41 -28.33 2.49 -3.60
CA LYS A 41 -27.60 2.42 -2.33
C LYS A 41 -27.81 1.07 -1.65
N GLU A 42 -29.07 0.67 -1.47
CA GLU A 42 -29.40 -0.61 -0.83
C GLU A 42 -28.83 -1.80 -1.59
N LEU A 43 -28.86 -1.73 -2.93
CA LEU A 43 -28.34 -2.78 -3.77
C LEU A 43 -26.82 -2.95 -3.59
N ILE A 44 -26.07 -1.85 -3.66
CA ILE A 44 -24.61 -1.85 -3.51
C ILE A 44 -24.22 -2.29 -2.10
N VAL A 45 -24.89 -1.79 -1.05
CA VAL A 45 -24.62 -2.22 0.33
C VAL A 45 -24.81 -3.72 0.47
N LYS A 46 -25.95 -4.27 0.01
CA LYS A 46 -26.19 -5.72 0.06
C LYS A 46 -25.13 -6.53 -0.70
N THR A 47 -24.67 -6.04 -1.85
CA THR A 47 -23.60 -6.68 -2.62
C THR A 47 -22.28 -6.69 -1.86
N LEU A 48 -21.90 -5.56 -1.25
CA LEU A 48 -20.66 -5.44 -0.48
C LEU A 48 -20.70 -6.26 0.82
N GLU A 49 -21.85 -6.36 1.49
CA GLU A 49 -22.05 -7.21 2.67
C GLU A 49 -21.91 -8.71 2.36
N ARG A 50 -22.32 -9.15 1.15
CA ARG A 50 -22.16 -10.54 0.72
C ARG A 50 -20.72 -10.89 0.32
N ALA A 51 -19.91 -9.89 -0.04
CA ALA A 51 -18.52 -10.10 -0.44
C ALA A 51 -17.64 -10.46 0.78
N LYS A 52 -17.56 -11.75 1.11
CA LYS A 52 -16.84 -12.29 2.27
C LYS A 52 -15.31 -12.28 2.14
N ASN A 53 -14.71 -11.10 2.13
CA ASN A 53 -13.29 -10.92 2.43
C ASN A 53 -12.31 -11.39 1.35
N SER A 54 -12.63 -11.36 0.05
CA SER A 54 -11.59 -11.54 -0.98
C SER A 54 -11.91 -10.79 -2.27
N LYS A 55 -10.86 -10.42 -3.03
CA LYS A 55 -10.97 -9.87 -4.39
C LYS A 55 -11.90 -10.71 -5.28
N SER A 56 -11.70 -12.02 -5.33
CA SER A 56 -12.46 -12.91 -6.21
C SER A 56 -13.93 -12.95 -5.83
N GLN A 57 -14.24 -13.02 -4.53
CA GLN A 57 -15.63 -13.01 -4.07
C GLN A 57 -16.32 -11.68 -4.38
N LEU A 58 -15.63 -10.55 -4.17
CA LEU A 58 -16.17 -9.24 -4.48
C LEU A 58 -16.53 -9.11 -5.97
N LEU A 59 -15.67 -9.59 -6.87
CA LEU A 59 -15.97 -9.58 -8.31
C LEU A 59 -17.17 -10.45 -8.66
N ILE A 60 -17.26 -11.66 -8.08
CA ILE A 60 -18.39 -12.59 -8.29
C ILE A 60 -19.70 -11.96 -7.82
N GLU A 61 -19.74 -11.38 -6.62
CA GLU A 61 -20.96 -10.76 -6.08
C GLU A 61 -21.43 -9.56 -6.92
N ILE A 62 -20.50 -8.75 -7.43
CA ILE A 62 -20.83 -7.63 -8.32
C ILE A 62 -21.38 -8.16 -9.66
N GLU A 63 -20.76 -9.19 -10.25
CA GLU A 63 -21.25 -9.81 -11.49
C GLU A 63 -22.64 -10.42 -11.32
N ASP A 64 -22.89 -11.14 -10.24
CA ASP A 64 -24.19 -11.74 -9.94
C ASP A 64 -25.27 -10.67 -9.73
N THR A 65 -24.91 -9.58 -9.04
CA THR A 65 -25.81 -8.43 -8.85
C THR A 65 -26.14 -7.77 -10.19
N LEU A 66 -25.14 -7.61 -11.06
CA LEU A 66 -25.31 -7.02 -12.39
C LEU A 66 -26.22 -7.88 -13.28
N ARG A 67 -26.10 -9.21 -13.22
CA ARG A 67 -26.98 -10.14 -13.96
C ARG A 67 -28.43 -10.09 -13.48
N GLN A 68 -28.66 -9.90 -12.18
CA GLN A 68 -29.98 -9.92 -11.58
C GLN A 68 -30.71 -8.57 -11.67
N ASN A 69 -30.00 -7.46 -11.90
CA ASN A 69 -30.54 -6.11 -11.79
C ASN A 69 -30.31 -5.29 -13.06
N ALA A 70 -30.93 -5.70 -14.17
CA ALA A 70 -30.78 -5.05 -15.48
C ALA A 70 -31.09 -3.54 -15.48
N GLN A 71 -32.02 -3.10 -14.62
CA GLN A 71 -32.45 -1.69 -14.50
C GLN A 71 -31.34 -0.76 -13.96
N LYS A 72 -30.33 -1.30 -13.27
CA LYS A 72 -29.18 -0.56 -12.71
C LYS A 72 -27.85 -1.02 -13.30
N SER A 73 -27.89 -1.62 -14.48
CA SER A 73 -26.73 -2.26 -15.11
C SER A 73 -25.59 -1.30 -15.41
N LEU A 74 -25.88 -0.05 -15.80
CA LEU A 74 -24.86 0.96 -16.08
C LEU A 74 -24.11 1.37 -14.80
N GLU A 75 -24.86 1.61 -13.73
CA GLU A 75 -24.36 1.97 -12.40
C GLU A 75 -23.49 0.88 -11.80
N LEU A 76 -23.98 -0.37 -11.84
CA LEU A 76 -23.25 -1.54 -11.35
C LEU A 76 -22.03 -1.85 -12.22
N PHE A 77 -22.10 -1.62 -13.53
CA PHE A 77 -20.95 -1.76 -14.42
C PHE A 77 -19.86 -0.73 -14.13
N SER A 78 -20.23 0.51 -13.77
CA SER A 78 -19.27 1.52 -13.31
C SER A 78 -18.51 1.04 -12.07
N LEU A 79 -19.23 0.57 -11.05
CA LEU A 79 -18.64 -0.03 -9.85
C LEU A 79 -17.72 -1.22 -10.20
N TYR A 80 -18.21 -2.15 -11.02
CA TYR A 80 -17.44 -3.31 -11.46
C TYR A 80 -16.13 -2.90 -12.15
N LYS A 81 -16.18 -1.93 -13.06
CA LYS A 81 -15.03 -1.42 -13.79
C LYS A 81 -13.99 -0.79 -12.87
N GLU A 82 -14.42 0.03 -11.91
CA GLU A 82 -13.51 0.67 -10.96
C GLU A 82 -12.86 -0.36 -10.01
N VAL A 83 -13.64 -1.34 -9.53
CA VAL A 83 -13.12 -2.44 -8.71
C VAL A 83 -12.12 -3.30 -9.52
N LEU A 84 -12.43 -3.61 -10.78
CA LEU A 84 -11.50 -4.28 -11.67
C LEU A 84 -10.24 -3.47 -11.92
N SER A 85 -10.35 -2.16 -12.19
CA SER A 85 -9.21 -1.28 -12.41
C SER A 85 -8.32 -1.19 -11.18
N TYR A 86 -8.92 -1.14 -9.98
CA TYR A 86 -8.21 -1.14 -8.72
C TYR A 86 -7.38 -2.41 -8.52
N PHE A 87 -7.96 -3.58 -8.75
CA PHE A 87 -7.28 -4.86 -8.50
C PHE A 87 -6.47 -5.41 -9.68
N SER A 88 -6.78 -4.94 -10.87
CA SER A 88 -6.27 -5.43 -12.15
C SER A 88 -6.26 -4.26 -13.15
N PRO A 89 -5.45 -3.21 -12.94
CA PRO A 89 -5.45 -2.01 -13.78
C PRO A 89 -5.21 -2.31 -15.28
N ASN A 90 -4.73 -3.51 -15.61
CA ASN A 90 -4.40 -3.95 -16.97
C ASN A 90 -5.29 -5.07 -17.52
N GLN A 91 -6.35 -5.52 -16.83
CA GLN A 91 -7.26 -6.54 -17.40
C GLN A 91 -8.09 -6.00 -18.58
N LEU A 92 -8.11 -4.69 -18.80
CA LEU A 92 -8.76 -4.04 -19.94
C LEU A 92 -7.83 -3.84 -21.14
N MET A 93 -6.55 -4.23 -21.05
CA MET A 93 -5.61 -4.13 -22.17
C MET A 93 -5.20 -5.53 -22.60
N ALA A 94 -5.33 -5.83 -23.90
CA ALA A 94 -4.64 -6.96 -24.49
C ALA A 94 -3.15 -6.77 -24.21
N ILE A 95 -2.61 -7.56 -23.28
CA ILE A 95 -1.20 -7.52 -22.93
C ILE A 95 -0.45 -8.10 -24.12
N ASP A 96 0.15 -7.22 -24.92
CA ASP A 96 1.17 -7.61 -25.88
C ASP A 96 2.34 -8.19 -25.07
N THR A 97 2.36 -9.52 -24.96
CA THR A 97 3.39 -10.25 -24.21
C THR A 97 4.77 -10.11 -24.84
N GLU A 98 4.87 -9.68 -26.10
CA GLU A 98 6.16 -9.48 -26.76
C GLU A 98 6.85 -8.20 -26.28
N ASN A 99 6.09 -7.17 -25.89
CA ASN A 99 6.62 -5.88 -25.41
C ASN A 99 6.50 -5.64 -23.91
N THR A 100 5.84 -6.53 -23.18
CA THR A 100 5.61 -6.39 -21.73
C THR A 100 6.86 -6.75 -20.92
N LEU A 101 7.37 -5.79 -20.15
CA LEU A 101 8.52 -5.94 -19.25
C LEU A 101 8.09 -6.39 -17.85
N CYS A 102 7.10 -5.73 -17.24
CA CYS A 102 6.57 -6.08 -15.92
C CYS A 102 5.20 -6.74 -16.04
N ARG A 103 5.15 -8.06 -15.90
CA ARG A 103 3.89 -8.82 -15.99
C ARG A 103 2.90 -8.55 -14.84
N CYS A 104 3.39 -8.17 -13.66
CA CYS A 104 2.52 -7.83 -12.53
C CYS A 104 1.65 -6.60 -12.81
N PHE A 105 2.21 -5.62 -13.52
CA PHE A 105 1.58 -4.32 -13.74
C PHE A 105 1.53 -3.92 -15.21
N GLY A 106 1.67 -4.87 -16.14
CA GLY A 106 1.51 -4.64 -17.58
C GLY A 106 2.45 -3.58 -18.17
N VAL A 107 3.56 -3.26 -17.50
CA VAL A 107 4.46 -2.18 -17.93
C VAL A 107 5.33 -2.67 -19.07
N SER A 108 5.40 -1.90 -20.15
CA SER A 108 6.19 -2.25 -21.33
C SER A 108 7.67 -1.87 -21.20
N ARG A 109 8.53 -2.48 -22.03
CA ARG A 109 9.97 -2.12 -22.07
C ARG A 109 10.19 -0.70 -22.59
N SER A 110 9.36 -0.24 -23.53
CA SER A 110 9.42 1.13 -24.08
C SER A 110 9.00 2.19 -23.06
N GLU A 111 8.03 1.90 -22.21
CA GLU A 111 7.60 2.79 -21.12
C GLU A 111 8.73 3.01 -20.11
N VAL A 112 9.39 1.93 -19.66
CA VAL A 112 10.56 2.05 -18.77
C VAL A 112 11.71 2.77 -19.46
N ALA A 113 11.97 2.49 -20.74
CA ALA A 113 13.00 3.21 -21.50
C ALA A 113 12.71 4.71 -21.59
N ALA A 114 11.46 5.12 -21.84
CA ALA A 114 11.06 6.52 -21.89
C ALA A 114 11.23 7.23 -20.54
N LEU A 115 10.99 6.54 -19.42
CA LEU A 115 11.26 7.08 -18.08
C LEU A 115 12.76 7.31 -17.85
N ILE A 116 13.60 6.35 -18.25
CA ILE A 116 15.06 6.47 -18.15
C ILE A 116 15.57 7.60 -19.05
N GLU A 117 15.07 7.71 -20.28
CA GLU A 117 15.41 8.79 -21.21
C GLU A 117 15.02 10.17 -20.67
N ARG A 118 13.91 10.23 -19.92
CA ARG A 118 13.51 11.47 -19.25
C ARG A 118 14.43 11.79 -18.07
N GLY A 119 15.12 10.80 -17.48
CA GLY A 119 16.06 10.98 -16.37
C GLY A 119 15.77 10.13 -15.12
N ALA A 120 14.93 9.08 -15.19
CA ALA A 120 14.86 8.08 -14.12
C ALA A 120 16.18 7.31 -14.03
N SER A 121 16.90 7.49 -12.93
CA SER A 121 18.28 6.97 -12.75
C SER A 121 18.38 5.70 -11.92
N ASP A 122 17.29 5.27 -11.30
CA ASP A 122 17.27 4.12 -10.39
C ASP A 122 15.95 3.35 -10.44
N ALA A 123 16.01 2.10 -10.00
CA ALA A 123 14.87 1.18 -10.06
C ALA A 123 13.69 1.62 -9.19
N LEU A 124 13.95 2.34 -8.08
CA LEU A 124 12.89 2.86 -7.21
C LEU A 124 12.13 3.99 -7.92
N THR A 125 12.83 4.90 -8.59
CA THR A 125 12.21 5.95 -9.42
C THR A 125 11.35 5.34 -10.53
N VAL A 126 11.86 4.31 -11.23
CA VAL A 126 11.07 3.55 -12.23
C VAL A 126 9.84 2.91 -11.58
N THR A 127 9.98 2.32 -10.40
CA THR A 127 8.88 1.69 -9.65
C THR A 127 7.81 2.71 -9.28
N ASN A 128 8.21 3.90 -8.80
CA ASN A 128 7.26 4.92 -8.40
C ASN A 128 6.49 5.51 -9.59
N LEU A 129 7.15 5.65 -10.75
CA LEU A 129 6.57 6.26 -11.94
C LEU A 129 5.75 5.29 -12.80
N SER A 130 6.08 3.99 -12.79
CA SER A 130 5.42 2.99 -13.65
C SER A 130 4.80 1.81 -12.91
N LYS A 131 5.08 1.64 -11.61
CA LYS A 131 4.81 0.42 -10.82
C LYS A 131 5.64 -0.80 -11.21
N ALA A 132 6.42 -0.75 -12.30
CA ALA A 132 7.33 -1.85 -12.64
C ALA A 132 8.26 -2.16 -11.46
N ALA A 133 8.59 -3.44 -11.26
CA ALA A 133 9.34 -3.94 -10.10
C ALA A 133 8.65 -3.88 -8.73
N GLY A 134 7.49 -3.23 -8.56
CA GLY A 134 6.78 -3.16 -7.26
C GLY A 134 5.99 -4.41 -6.86
N GLY A 135 5.93 -5.42 -7.73
CA GLY A 135 5.10 -6.62 -7.58
C GLY A 135 5.95 -7.79 -7.10
N CYS A 136 6.11 -8.82 -7.94
CA CYS A 136 7.01 -9.93 -7.64
C CYS A 136 8.50 -9.61 -7.87
N GLY A 137 8.83 -8.41 -8.36
CA GLY A 137 10.20 -7.98 -8.61
C GLY A 137 10.93 -8.66 -9.78
N SER A 138 10.32 -9.65 -10.46
CA SER A 138 10.98 -10.42 -11.53
C SER A 138 11.54 -9.60 -12.69
N CYS A 139 10.94 -8.44 -13.00
CA CYS A 139 11.43 -7.55 -14.05
C CYS A 139 12.64 -6.69 -13.63
N LEU A 140 13.08 -6.71 -12.37
CA LEU A 140 14.26 -5.94 -11.92
C LEU A 140 15.53 -6.36 -12.65
N SER A 141 15.70 -7.65 -12.93
CA SER A 141 16.85 -8.16 -13.69
C SER A 141 16.92 -7.59 -15.10
N ASP A 142 15.78 -7.19 -15.68
CA ASP A 142 15.70 -6.58 -17.00
C ASP A 142 15.78 -5.05 -16.95
N ILE A 143 15.33 -4.43 -15.86
CA ILE A 143 15.34 -2.96 -15.66
C ILE A 143 16.73 -2.46 -15.31
N ILE A 144 17.46 -3.13 -14.41
CA ILE A 144 18.78 -2.69 -13.94
C ILE A 144 19.78 -2.48 -15.11
N PRO A 145 19.87 -3.39 -16.11
CA PRO A 145 20.74 -3.18 -17.27
C PRO A 145 20.33 -2.03 -18.20
N MET A 146 19.10 -1.51 -18.09
CA MET A 146 18.61 -0.41 -18.94
C MET A 146 19.18 0.96 -18.51
N PHE A 147 19.70 1.09 -17.30
CA PHE A 147 20.41 2.28 -16.85
C PHE A 147 21.77 2.36 -17.55
N LYS A 148 21.89 3.21 -18.58
CA LYS A 148 23.17 3.42 -19.29
C LYS A 148 24.21 4.10 -18.38
N THR A 149 25.47 3.68 -18.48
CA THR A 149 26.61 4.17 -17.68
C THR A 149 27.13 5.56 -18.07
N SER A 150 26.50 6.28 -18.99
CA SER A 150 26.97 7.62 -19.38
C SER A 150 25.90 8.41 -20.13
N ARG A 151 25.27 9.40 -19.48
CA ARG A 151 24.59 10.54 -20.14
C ARG A 151 24.58 11.77 -19.23
N GLU A 152 24.75 12.93 -19.86
CA GLU A 152 24.64 14.27 -19.27
C GLU A 152 23.35 14.42 -18.45
N GLU A 153 23.48 15.01 -17.26
CA GLU A 153 22.38 15.23 -16.32
C GLU A 153 21.26 16.08 -16.93
N LYS A 154 20.23 15.41 -17.47
CA LYS A 154 18.91 16.02 -17.58
C LYS A 154 18.19 15.76 -16.27
N VAL A 155 18.12 16.80 -15.45
CA VAL A 155 17.44 16.77 -14.16
C VAL A 155 15.93 16.72 -14.40
N ILE A 156 15.32 15.54 -14.29
CA ILE A 156 13.92 15.50 -13.83
C ILE A 156 13.97 15.99 -12.39
N PRO A 157 13.06 16.88 -11.94
CA PRO A 157 12.84 17.00 -10.51
C PRO A 157 12.54 15.61 -9.99
N ALA A 158 13.47 15.04 -9.23
CA ALA A 158 13.22 13.79 -8.57
C ALA A 158 11.87 13.96 -7.87
N VAL A 159 10.93 13.06 -8.11
CA VAL A 159 9.91 12.76 -7.10
C VAL A 159 10.62 12.02 -5.97
N SER A 160 11.74 12.59 -5.50
CA SER A 160 12.21 12.39 -4.17
C SER A 160 11.04 12.80 -3.30
N PHE A 161 10.70 11.95 -2.36
CA PHE A 161 10.03 12.40 -1.15
C PHE A 161 10.98 13.36 -0.38
N ASN A 162 11.43 14.46 -1.00
CA ASN A 162 12.09 15.57 -0.34
C ASN A 162 11.01 16.44 0.31
N ALA A 163 10.26 15.81 1.21
CA ALA A 163 9.39 16.47 2.18
C ALA A 163 8.93 15.55 3.32
N PHE A 164 9.23 14.23 3.32
CA PHE A 164 9.32 13.57 4.62
C PHE A 164 10.55 14.17 5.27
N LYS A 165 10.34 15.04 6.26
CA LYS A 165 11.41 15.34 7.21
C LYS A 165 12.02 14.00 7.58
N LYS A 166 13.34 13.89 7.47
CA LYS A 166 14.07 12.73 7.98
C LYS A 166 13.97 12.84 9.49
N ASP A 167 12.79 12.53 10.02
CA ASP A 167 12.52 12.60 11.44
C ASP A 167 13.47 11.60 12.08
N MET A 168 14.35 12.16 12.89
CA MET A 168 15.32 11.40 13.65
C MET A 168 14.65 11.09 14.98
N VAL A 169 14.81 9.86 15.44
CA VAL A 169 14.34 9.42 16.75
C VAL A 169 15.58 9.09 17.55
N ALA A 170 15.71 9.65 18.76
CA ALA A 170 16.91 9.57 19.58
C ALA A 170 18.20 9.95 18.82
N GLY A 171 18.13 10.92 17.90
CA GLY A 171 19.27 11.34 17.08
C GLY A 171 19.72 10.34 16.01
N LYS A 172 18.94 9.28 15.75
CA LYS A 172 19.20 8.26 14.71
C LYS A 172 18.05 8.18 13.70
N ARG A 173 18.30 7.58 12.53
CA ARG A 173 17.19 7.25 11.61
C ARG A 173 16.31 6.17 12.27
N PRO A 174 14.99 6.15 12.04
CA PRO A 174 14.09 5.21 12.71
C PRO A 174 14.53 3.75 12.59
N TYR A 175 15.00 3.31 11.42
CA TYR A 175 15.49 1.93 11.25
C TYR A 175 16.78 1.65 12.03
N GLN A 176 17.66 2.65 12.20
CA GLN A 176 18.90 2.51 12.97
C GLN A 176 18.60 2.45 14.45
N PHE A 177 17.72 3.32 14.93
CA PHE A 177 17.25 3.29 16.32
C PHE A 177 16.59 1.94 16.67
N LEU A 178 15.76 1.42 15.75
CA LEU A 178 15.15 0.10 15.92
C LEU A 178 16.20 -1.01 16.04
N LEU A 179 17.17 -1.06 15.11
CA LEU A 179 18.16 -2.13 15.03
C LEU A 179 19.22 -2.07 16.14
N GLU A 180 19.67 -0.88 16.51
CA GLU A 180 20.81 -0.69 17.41
C GLU A 180 20.38 -0.57 18.88
N ASP A 181 19.19 -0.03 19.16
CA ASP A 181 18.78 0.29 20.53
C ASP A 181 17.54 -0.53 20.95
N ILE A 182 16.48 -0.50 20.14
CA ILE A 182 15.18 -1.07 20.52
C ILE A 182 15.17 -2.61 20.53
N TYR A 183 15.53 -3.25 19.41
CA TYR A 183 15.50 -4.72 19.31
C TYR A 183 16.47 -5.39 20.31
N PRO A 184 17.73 -4.95 20.46
CA PRO A 184 18.64 -5.55 21.44
C PRO A 184 18.15 -5.40 22.88
N LEU A 185 17.52 -4.26 23.21
CA LEU A 185 16.97 -4.04 24.55
C LEU A 185 15.77 -4.95 24.82
N ALA A 186 14.84 -5.07 23.85
CA ALA A 186 13.68 -5.94 23.97
C ALA A 186 14.09 -7.42 24.12
N GLU A 187 15.09 -7.87 23.35
CA GLU A 187 15.64 -9.22 23.46
C GLU A 187 16.30 -9.46 24.82
N LYS A 188 17.07 -8.49 25.32
CA LYS A 188 17.74 -8.57 26.63
C LYS A 188 16.75 -8.64 27.80
N LEU A 189 15.68 -7.84 27.77
CA LEU A 189 14.70 -7.77 28.86
C LEU A 189 13.67 -8.90 28.79
N GLY A 190 13.34 -9.37 27.59
CA GLY A 190 12.38 -10.45 27.37
C GLY A 190 10.93 -10.05 27.66
N GLY A 191 9.99 -10.79 27.06
CA GLY A 191 8.55 -10.56 27.26
C GLY A 191 8.00 -9.33 26.53
N ILE A 192 8.78 -8.72 25.64
CA ILE A 192 8.40 -7.55 24.84
C ILE A 192 8.64 -7.86 23.36
N SER A 193 7.62 -7.68 22.52
CA SER A 193 7.71 -7.75 21.07
C SER A 193 7.53 -6.35 20.47
N ILE A 194 8.43 -5.98 19.57
CA ILE A 194 8.41 -4.66 18.94
C ILE A 194 7.53 -4.70 17.73
N GLU A 195 6.49 -3.87 17.76
CA GLU A 195 5.44 -3.95 16.78
C GLU A 195 5.59 -2.93 15.65
N GLY A 196 6.06 -1.73 15.95
CA GLY A 196 6.37 -0.73 14.94
C GLY A 196 6.79 0.60 15.54
N LEU A 197 7.47 1.41 14.75
CA LEU A 197 7.83 2.79 15.09
C LEU A 197 7.29 3.70 13.99
N ILE A 198 6.38 4.62 14.36
CA ILE A 198 5.77 5.58 13.42
C ILE A 198 5.98 6.97 13.99
N GLY A 199 6.86 7.76 13.37
CA GLY A 199 7.31 9.02 13.96
C GLY A 199 7.97 8.76 15.32
N HIS A 200 7.51 9.45 16.37
CA HIS A 200 7.98 9.26 17.75
C HIS A 200 7.09 8.30 18.56
N HIS A 201 6.27 7.48 17.90
CA HIS A 201 5.38 6.54 18.58
C HIS A 201 5.89 5.11 18.40
N LEU A 202 6.33 4.50 19.50
CA LEU A 202 6.79 3.11 19.55
C LEU A 202 5.66 2.22 20.05
N TYR A 203 5.27 1.25 19.23
CA TYR A 203 4.23 0.29 19.52
C TYR A 203 4.89 -1.04 19.92
N ILE A 204 4.45 -1.63 21.03
CA ILE A 204 4.99 -2.88 21.57
C ILE A 204 3.87 -3.79 22.08
N ILE A 205 4.08 -5.11 22.01
CA ILE A 205 3.27 -6.12 22.70
C ILE A 205 4.04 -6.60 23.92
N GLY A 206 3.38 -6.61 25.07
CA GLY A 206 3.94 -7.10 26.34
C GLY A 206 2.96 -6.85 27.48
N ASP A 207 3.22 -7.43 28.64
CA ASP A 207 2.48 -7.11 29.86
C ASP A 207 3.00 -5.76 30.39
N GLU A 208 2.19 -4.70 30.30
CA GLU A 208 2.53 -3.35 30.76
C GLU A 208 2.94 -3.32 32.24
N GLU A 209 2.39 -4.22 33.05
CA GLU A 209 2.67 -4.28 34.48
C GLU A 209 3.97 -5.04 34.80
N ALA A 210 4.50 -5.81 33.85
CA ALA A 210 5.72 -6.57 34.03
C ALA A 210 6.94 -5.66 34.29
N MET A 211 7.86 -6.15 35.11
CA MET A 211 9.10 -5.43 35.42
C MET A 211 9.95 -5.15 34.18
N SER A 212 10.00 -6.09 33.22
CA SER A 212 10.72 -5.90 31.96
C SER A 212 10.13 -4.75 31.13
N SER A 213 8.80 -4.64 31.06
CA SER A 213 8.09 -3.57 30.36
C SER A 213 8.34 -2.20 31.00
N LYS A 214 8.28 -2.12 32.34
CA LYS A 214 8.57 -0.88 33.07
C LYS A 214 10.03 -0.44 32.91
N GLU A 215 10.97 -1.39 32.94
CA GLU A 215 12.39 -1.12 32.72
C GLU A 215 12.68 -0.69 31.28
N PHE A 216 12.01 -1.33 30.30
CA PHE A 216 12.10 -0.96 28.89
C PHE A 216 11.62 0.47 28.65
N VAL A 217 10.41 0.81 29.14
CA VAL A 217 9.84 2.16 29.00
C VAL A 217 10.77 3.20 29.60
N SER A 218 11.28 2.95 30.81
CA SER A 218 12.24 3.85 31.49
C SER A 218 13.51 4.10 30.68
N GLN A 219 14.15 3.05 30.16
CA GLN A 219 15.40 3.18 29.39
C GLN A 219 15.19 3.89 28.05
N ILE A 220 14.07 3.63 27.36
CA ILE A 220 13.77 4.28 26.09
C ILE A 220 13.38 5.74 26.27
N THR A 221 12.58 6.07 27.28
CA THR A 221 12.19 7.45 27.59
C THR A 221 13.40 8.30 28.02
N ALA A 222 14.42 7.66 28.62
CA ALA A 222 15.68 8.33 28.95
C ALA A 222 16.55 8.63 27.70
N GLN A 223 16.39 7.87 26.61
CA GLN A 223 17.09 8.11 25.36
C GLN A 223 16.40 9.17 24.50
N ASP A 224 15.07 9.22 24.55
CA ASP A 224 14.27 10.21 23.84
C ASP A 224 12.96 10.49 24.59
N SER A 225 12.87 11.67 25.19
CA SER A 225 11.70 12.10 25.96
C SER A 225 10.49 12.46 25.09
N GLU A 226 10.69 12.64 23.78
CA GLU A 226 9.60 12.88 22.84
C GLU A 226 8.96 11.55 22.37
N LEU A 227 9.60 10.41 22.68
CA LEU A 227 9.09 9.10 22.30
C LEU A 227 7.91 8.67 23.20
N SER A 228 6.75 8.46 22.59
CA SER A 228 5.59 7.87 23.24
C SER A 228 5.55 6.37 23.00
N ILE A 229 5.37 5.59 24.07
CA ILE A 229 5.34 4.12 24.01
C ILE A 229 3.91 3.64 24.25
N PHE A 230 3.42 2.77 23.39
CA PHE A 230 2.07 2.23 23.43
C PHE A 230 2.11 0.71 23.51
N PHE A 231 1.52 0.16 24.56
CA PHE A 231 1.23 -1.28 24.67
C PHE A 231 -0.05 -1.59 23.90
N ILE A 232 -0.03 -2.69 23.14
CA ILE A 232 -1.16 -3.16 22.33
C ILE A 232 -1.42 -4.64 22.59
#